data_AF-A0A7J7KN15-F1
#
_entry.id   AF-A0A7J7KN15-F1
#
_cell.length_a   1.000
_cell.length_b   1.000
_cell.length_c   1.000
_cell.angle_alpha   90.00
_cell.angle_beta   90.00
_cell.angle_gamma   90.00
#
_symmetry.space_group_name_H-M   'P 1'
#
loop_
_entity.id
_entity.type
_entity.pdbx_description
1 polymer ?
#
loop_
_entity_poly.entity_id
_entity_poly.type
_entity_poly.pdbx_seq_one_letter_code
_entity_poly.pdbx_strand_id
1 'polypeptide(L)'
;MTFFHFINCMALSYAPHAITYKAANLGEYSAHWKCVQAGSMYFLVQFVKMLVLATFFPETDNDSMDVVGELLRCSVDLGDLVGLSLIMGQLTVKGPIKFTSAAVGWATAEFMMTRLLPFWTGARGTEFDWIYIQMSLETNILLIQHIVTAALVWLYQSGIWLSLTDTLHWY
;
A
#
# COMPACT_ATOMS: atom_id res chain seq x y z
N MET A 1 23.96 9.06 -17.98
CA MET A 1 23.73 7.65 -17.57
C MET A 1 22.78 7.57 -16.38
N THR A 2 22.97 8.40 -15.35
CA THR A 2 22.09 8.58 -14.18
C THR A 2 20.57 8.64 -14.44
N PHE A 3 20.13 9.53 -15.35
CA PHE A 3 18.70 9.69 -15.66
C PHE A 3 18.07 8.45 -16.33
N PHE A 4 18.88 7.67 -17.05
CA PHE A 4 18.42 6.45 -17.70
C PHE A 4 18.11 5.35 -16.68
N HIS A 5 18.96 5.18 -15.65
CA HIS A 5 18.72 4.23 -14.57
C HIS A 5 17.48 4.59 -13.74
N PHE A 6 17.31 5.89 -13.47
CA PHE A 6 16.11 6.40 -12.79
C PHE A 6 14.84 6.07 -13.55
N ILE A 7 14.78 6.40 -14.85
CA ILE A 7 13.60 6.11 -15.69
C ILE A 7 13.33 4.62 -15.74
N ASN A 8 14.35 3.77 -15.88
CA ASN A 8 14.16 2.33 -15.94
C ASN A 8 13.58 1.77 -14.62
N CYS A 9 14.11 2.18 -13.46
CA CYS A 9 13.59 1.71 -12.17
C CYS A 9 12.17 2.26 -11.90
N MET A 10 11.92 3.52 -12.27
CA MET A 10 10.59 4.12 -12.17
C MET A 10 9.60 3.41 -13.10
N ALA A 11 9.98 3.13 -14.35
CA ALA A 11 9.14 2.43 -15.31
C ALA A 11 8.84 0.99 -14.85
N LEU A 12 9.84 0.29 -14.33
CA LEU A 12 9.68 -1.08 -13.82
C LEU A 12 8.76 -1.15 -12.59
N SER A 13 8.80 -0.12 -11.74
CA SER A 13 7.91 -0.02 -10.56
C SER A 13 6.52 0.47 -10.95
N TYR A 14 6.39 1.45 -11.86
CA TYR A 14 5.10 2.05 -12.21
C TYR A 14 4.29 1.20 -13.21
N ALA A 15 4.95 0.35 -14.01
CA ALA A 15 4.26 -0.44 -15.02
C ALA A 15 3.11 -1.30 -14.45
N PRO A 16 3.28 -2.05 -13.34
CA PRO A 16 2.17 -2.81 -12.75
C PRO A 16 1.04 -1.92 -12.21
N HIS A 17 1.35 -0.75 -11.65
CA HIS A 17 0.33 0.22 -11.23
C HIS A 17 -0.50 0.72 -12.42
N ALA A 18 0.15 1.01 -13.55
CA ALA A 18 -0.54 1.44 -14.77
C ALA A 18 -1.38 0.31 -15.39
N ILE A 19 -0.87 -0.93 -15.39
CA ILE A 19 -1.58 -2.10 -15.92
C ILE A 19 -2.81 -2.39 -15.08
N THR A 20 -2.69 -2.43 -13.75
CA THR A 20 -3.82 -2.68 -12.83
C THR A 20 -4.89 -1.60 -12.95
N TYR A 21 -4.50 -0.32 -13.04
CA TYR A 21 -5.44 0.79 -13.25
C TYR A 21 -6.26 0.64 -14.53
N LYS A 22 -5.60 0.22 -15.64
CA LYS A 22 -6.27 -0.03 -16.92
C LYS A 22 -7.11 -1.31 -16.90
N ALA A 23 -6.57 -2.41 -16.38
CA ALA A 23 -7.24 -3.71 -16.34
C ALA A 23 -8.54 -3.68 -15.52
N ALA A 24 -8.57 -2.86 -14.47
CA ALA A 24 -9.76 -2.69 -13.64
C ALA A 24 -10.73 -1.59 -14.14
N ASN A 25 -10.47 -0.98 -15.32
CA ASN A 25 -11.30 0.04 -15.95
C ASN A 25 -11.70 1.22 -15.03
N LEU A 26 -10.81 1.63 -14.12
CA LEU A 26 -11.10 2.72 -13.17
C LEU A 26 -11.38 4.07 -13.87
N GLY A 27 -10.83 4.26 -15.07
CA GLY A 27 -11.03 5.46 -15.87
C GLY A 27 -12.48 5.66 -16.33
N GLU A 28 -13.21 4.57 -16.59
CA GLU A 28 -14.59 4.62 -17.08
C GLU A 28 -15.58 4.97 -15.96
N TYR A 29 -15.26 4.60 -14.73
CA TYR A 29 -16.06 4.88 -13.53
C TYR A 29 -15.76 6.24 -12.89
N SER A 30 -14.95 7.10 -13.53
CA SER A 30 -14.47 8.36 -12.95
C SER A 30 -13.81 8.16 -11.57
N ALA A 31 -13.17 7.00 -11.36
CA ALA A 31 -12.64 6.60 -10.06
C ALA A 31 -11.28 7.24 -9.73
N HIS A 32 -10.75 8.09 -10.63
CA HIS A 32 -9.49 8.81 -10.42
C HIS A 32 -9.51 9.66 -9.15
N TRP A 33 -10.58 10.43 -8.90
CA TRP A 33 -10.70 11.25 -7.69
C TRP A 33 -10.81 10.41 -6.43
N LYS A 34 -11.45 9.24 -6.52
CA LYS A 34 -11.58 8.29 -5.41
C LYS A 34 -10.26 7.60 -5.08
N CYS A 35 -9.47 7.28 -6.10
CA CYS A 35 -8.11 6.78 -5.97
C CYS A 35 -7.20 7.82 -5.28
N VAL A 36 -7.29 9.09 -5.69
CA VAL A 36 -6.56 10.21 -5.04
C VAL A 36 -7.01 10.41 -3.60
N GLN A 37 -8.31 10.35 -3.32
CA GLN A 37 -8.84 10.41 -1.96
C GLN A 37 -8.26 9.29 -1.08
N ALA A 38 -8.15 8.07 -1.62
CA ALA A 38 -7.53 6.95 -0.91
C ALA A 38 -6.04 7.16 -0.64
N GLY A 39 -5.30 7.67 -1.64
CA GLY A 39 -3.90 8.03 -1.46
C GLY A 39 -3.67 9.16 -0.45
N SER A 40 -4.58 10.13 -0.38
CA SER A 40 -4.52 11.19 0.65
C SER A 40 -4.75 10.63 2.05
N MET A 41 -5.63 9.65 2.21
CA MET A 41 -5.85 8.99 3.50
C MET A 41 -4.61 8.19 3.93
N TYR A 42 -3.96 7.51 2.98
CA TYR A 42 -2.67 6.84 3.25
C TYR A 42 -1.64 7.81 3.82
N PHE A 43 -1.48 8.99 3.22
CA PHE A 43 -0.54 9.99 3.71
C PHE A 43 -0.83 10.40 5.16
N LEU A 44 -2.10 10.59 5.51
CA LEU A 44 -2.52 10.94 6.87
C LEU A 44 -2.20 9.80 7.85
N VAL A 45 -2.58 8.56 7.50
CA VAL A 45 -2.34 7.38 8.34
C VAL A 45 -0.83 7.19 8.57
N GLN A 46 -0.03 7.33 7.52
CA GLN A 46 1.42 7.20 7.60
C GLN A 46 2.04 8.32 8.45
N PHE A 47 1.54 9.55 8.36
CA PHE A 47 1.99 10.65 9.20
C PHE A 47 1.69 10.39 10.69
N VAL A 48 0.48 9.91 11.00
CA VAL A 48 0.10 9.53 12.36
C VAL A 48 0.95 8.35 12.86
N LYS A 49 1.17 7.33 12.04
CA LYS A 49 2.05 6.19 12.33
C LYS A 49 3.45 6.64 12.75
N MET A 50 4.05 7.57 12.00
CA MET A 50 5.38 8.09 12.33
C MET A 50 5.41 8.91 13.62
N LEU A 51 4.34 9.67 13.92
CA LEU A 51 4.23 10.41 15.19
C LEU A 51 4.08 9.48 16.39
N VAL A 52 3.25 8.43 16.26
CA VAL A 52 3.06 7.41 17.31
C VAL A 52 4.37 6.66 17.55
N LEU A 53 5.06 6.21 16.50
CA LEU A 53 6.36 5.55 16.64
C LEU A 53 7.37 6.48 17.33
N ALA A 54 7.49 7.74 16.91
CA ALA A 54 8.45 8.68 17.50
C ALA A 54 8.15 9.06 18.97
N THR A 55 6.89 8.96 19.42
CA THR A 55 6.51 9.33 20.79
C THR A 55 6.57 8.16 21.78
N PHE A 56 6.21 6.96 21.33
CA PHE A 56 6.18 5.77 22.18
C PHE A 56 7.46 4.92 22.08
N PHE A 57 8.26 5.05 21.02
CA PHE A 57 9.58 4.42 20.88
C PHE A 57 10.70 5.46 20.91
N PRO A 58 11.12 5.93 22.09
CA PRO A 58 12.44 6.51 22.23
C PRO A 58 13.49 5.40 22.06
N GLU A 59 14.49 5.62 21.21
CA GLU A 59 15.64 4.72 21.06
C GLU A 59 16.32 4.55 22.43
N THR A 60 15.98 3.49 23.15
CA THR A 60 16.61 3.11 24.41
C THR A 60 17.45 1.88 24.08
N ASP A 61 18.78 2.02 24.17
CA ASP A 61 19.79 0.99 23.85
C ASP A 61 19.68 -0.24 24.78
N ASN A 62 18.59 -1.01 24.69
CA ASN A 62 18.40 -2.22 25.45
C ASN A 62 18.57 -3.42 24.51
N ASP A 63 19.73 -4.06 24.61
CA ASP A 63 20.21 -5.24 23.85
C ASP A 63 19.44 -6.54 24.18
N SER A 64 18.23 -6.43 24.73
CA SER A 64 17.33 -7.54 25.08
C SER A 64 16.20 -7.63 24.07
N MET A 65 15.81 -8.85 23.67
CA MET A 65 14.65 -9.09 22.79
C MET A 65 13.40 -8.38 23.34
N ASP A 66 13.12 -7.20 22.84
CA ASP A 66 12.03 -6.36 23.30
C ASP A 66 10.71 -6.85 22.69
N VAL A 67 10.16 -7.91 23.29
CA VAL A 67 8.87 -8.50 22.90
C VAL A 67 7.76 -7.44 22.96
N VAL A 68 7.87 -6.48 23.88
CA VAL A 68 6.91 -5.37 24.01
C VAL A 68 7.05 -4.43 22.81
N GLY A 69 8.28 -4.09 22.41
CA GLY A 69 8.56 -3.34 21.19
C GLY A 69 8.00 -4.03 19.93
N GLU A 70 8.23 -5.34 19.77
CA GLU A 70 7.70 -6.07 18.60
C GLU A 70 6.16 -6.10 18.60
N LEU A 71 5.53 -6.29 19.76
CA LEU A 71 4.07 -6.29 19.89
C LEU A 71 3.46 -4.90 19.61
N LEU A 72 4.11 -3.84 20.08
CA LEU A 72 3.72 -2.47 19.76
C LEU A 72 3.88 -2.17 18.26
N ARG A 73 4.95 -2.65 17.63
CA ARG A 73 5.13 -2.53 16.18
C ARG A 73 4.01 -3.23 15.41
N CYS A 74 3.64 -4.46 15.80
CA CYS A 74 2.48 -5.15 15.23
C CYS A 74 1.18 -4.36 15.44
N SER A 75 1.00 -3.70 16.58
CA SER A 75 -0.20 -2.87 16.83
C SER A 75 -0.28 -1.65 15.91
N VAL A 76 0.87 -1.08 15.55
CA VAL A 76 0.95 0.04 14.60
C VAL A 76 0.65 -0.44 13.18
N ASP A 77 1.09 -1.63 12.79
CA ASP A 77 0.76 -2.22 11.49
C ASP A 77 -0.73 -2.60 11.37
N LEU A 78 -1.39 -2.95 12.48
CA LEU A 78 -2.86 -3.05 12.51
C LEU A 78 -3.55 -1.71 12.23
N GLY A 79 -2.90 -0.59 12.58
CA GLY A 79 -3.38 0.76 12.28
C GLY A 79 -3.53 1.00 10.78
N ASP A 80 -2.62 0.48 9.95
CA ASP A 80 -2.70 0.60 8.49
C ASP A 80 -3.91 -0.18 7.94
N LEU A 81 -4.21 -1.35 8.52
CA LEU A 81 -5.40 -2.13 8.17
C LEU A 81 -6.70 -1.40 8.55
N VAL A 82 -6.71 -0.71 9.69
CA VAL A 82 -7.83 0.15 10.12
C VAL A 82 -7.97 1.35 9.18
N GLY A 83 -6.87 2.00 8.81
CA GLY A 83 -6.90 3.09 7.82
C GLY A 83 -7.51 2.65 6.48
N LEU A 84 -7.13 1.44 6.03
CA LEU A 84 -7.62 0.85 4.80
C LEU A 84 -9.11 0.44 4.89
N SER A 85 -9.60 0.01 6.05
CA SER A 85 -11.04 -0.25 6.25
C SER A 85 -11.87 1.03 6.32
N LEU A 86 -11.35 2.09 6.94
CA LEU A 86 -12.02 3.40 7.01
C LEU A 86 -12.18 4.04 5.63
N ILE A 87 -11.14 4.03 4.80
CA ILE A 87 -11.24 4.59 3.44
C ILE A 87 -12.27 3.81 2.61
N MET A 88 -12.31 2.48 2.76
CA MET A 88 -13.37 1.68 2.13
C MET A 88 -14.75 2.06 2.66
N GLY A 89 -14.92 2.43 3.93
CA GLY A 89 -16.18 2.99 4.42
C GLY A 89 -16.59 4.29 3.69
N GLN A 90 -15.63 5.15 3.39
CA GLN A 90 -15.85 6.48 2.79
C GLN A 90 -16.03 6.48 1.27
N LEU A 91 -15.59 5.43 0.58
CA LEU A 91 -15.78 5.32 -0.86
C LEU A 91 -17.25 5.03 -1.19
N THR A 92 -17.89 5.96 -1.91
CA THR A 92 -19.27 5.86 -2.39
C THR A 92 -19.44 4.92 -3.59
N VAL A 93 -18.38 4.23 -4.00
CA VAL A 93 -18.38 3.28 -5.13
C VAL A 93 -19.00 1.96 -4.68
N LYS A 94 -19.89 1.39 -5.49
CA LYS A 94 -20.49 0.07 -5.25
C LYS A 94 -19.76 -1.01 -6.05
N GLY A 95 -19.76 -2.23 -5.51
CA GLY A 95 -19.22 -3.41 -6.18
C GLY A 95 -17.70 -3.58 -6.04
N PRO A 96 -17.10 -4.50 -6.81
CA PRO A 96 -15.70 -4.90 -6.66
C PRO A 96 -14.69 -3.80 -7.03
N ILE A 97 -15.10 -2.82 -7.83
CA ILE A 97 -14.24 -1.67 -8.21
C ILE A 97 -13.88 -0.82 -6.98
N LYS A 98 -14.68 -0.90 -5.91
CA LYS A 98 -14.47 -0.20 -4.65
C LYS A 98 -13.14 -0.59 -3.99
N PHE A 99 -12.88 -1.88 -3.80
CA PHE A 99 -11.65 -2.32 -3.13
C PHE A 99 -10.44 -2.10 -4.05
N THR A 100 -10.59 -2.32 -5.37
CA THR A 100 -9.49 -2.12 -6.33
C THR A 100 -9.05 -0.66 -6.39
N SER A 101 -9.99 0.29 -6.35
CA SER A 101 -9.66 1.72 -6.33
C SER A 101 -9.02 2.18 -5.02
N ALA A 102 -9.48 1.64 -3.87
CA ALA A 102 -8.82 1.87 -2.58
C ALA A 102 -7.39 1.33 -2.59
N ALA A 103 -7.20 0.07 -3.03
CA ALA A 103 -5.91 -0.61 -3.02
C ALA A 103 -4.90 0.06 -3.94
N VAL A 104 -5.28 0.36 -5.19
CA VAL A 104 -4.39 1.00 -6.16
C VAL A 104 -4.01 2.41 -5.68
N GLY A 105 -4.95 3.17 -5.11
CA GLY A 105 -4.68 4.49 -4.56
C GLY A 105 -3.71 4.45 -3.37
N TRP A 106 -3.94 3.52 -2.45
CA TRP A 106 -3.09 3.29 -1.29
C TRP A 106 -1.67 2.89 -1.70
N ALA A 107 -1.53 1.84 -2.52
CA ALA A 107 -0.24 1.35 -2.99
C ALA A 107 0.53 2.39 -3.84
N THR A 108 -0.19 3.18 -4.64
CA THR A 108 0.46 4.24 -5.44
C THR A 108 0.95 5.38 -4.56
N ALA A 109 0.21 5.74 -3.50
CA ALA A 109 0.65 6.73 -2.53
C ALA A 109 1.85 6.23 -1.71
N GLU A 110 1.84 4.95 -1.32
CA GLU A 110 2.98 4.31 -0.67
C GLU A 110 4.23 4.34 -1.53
N PHE A 111 4.12 3.92 -2.79
CA PHE A 111 5.21 4.01 -3.75
C PHE A 111 5.76 5.44 -3.88
N MET A 112 4.87 6.42 -4.06
CA MET A 112 5.27 7.82 -4.19
C MET A 112 6.03 8.32 -2.96
N MET A 113 5.54 8.01 -1.76
CA MET A 113 6.14 8.53 -0.52
C MET A 113 7.43 7.80 -0.12
N THR A 114 7.51 6.48 -0.36
CA THR A 114 8.61 5.66 0.17
C THR A 114 9.75 5.45 -0.83
N ARG A 115 9.47 5.41 -2.15
CA ARG A 115 10.44 4.98 -3.16
C ARG A 115 10.90 6.09 -4.11
N LEU A 116 10.13 7.18 -4.28
CA LEU A 116 10.57 8.29 -5.15
C LEU A 116 11.86 8.95 -4.66
N LEU A 117 11.99 9.15 -3.34
CA LEU A 117 13.19 9.75 -2.77
C LEU A 117 14.44 8.85 -2.93
N PRO A 118 14.43 7.56 -2.55
CA PRO A 118 15.55 6.65 -2.81
C PRO A 118 15.95 6.55 -4.29
N PHE A 119 14.97 6.51 -5.20
CA PHE A 119 15.27 6.48 -6.63
C PHE A 119 15.87 7.80 -7.13
N TRP A 120 15.39 8.93 -6.63
CA TRP A 120 15.95 10.24 -6.98
C TRP A 120 17.39 10.41 -6.47
N THR A 121 17.66 10.01 -5.23
CA THR A 121 19.02 10.08 -4.67
C THR A 121 19.94 9.04 -5.32
N GLY A 122 19.42 7.85 -5.64
CA GLY A 122 20.16 6.82 -6.37
C GLY A 122 20.52 7.23 -7.80
N ALA A 123 19.67 8.02 -8.45
CA ALA A 123 19.97 8.64 -9.73
C ALA A 123 21.15 9.63 -9.66
N ARG A 124 21.57 10.10 -8.48
CA ARG A 124 22.77 10.95 -8.37
C ARG A 124 24.07 10.15 -8.20
N GLY A 125 23.98 8.84 -7.99
CA GLY A 125 25.15 7.94 -7.93
C GLY A 125 25.80 7.78 -9.30
N THR A 126 27.14 7.66 -9.31
CA THR A 126 27.93 7.45 -10.53
C THR A 126 27.88 6.00 -11.02
N GLU A 127 27.48 5.06 -10.16
CA GLU A 127 27.46 3.62 -10.41
C GLU A 127 26.07 3.02 -10.13
N PHE A 128 25.73 1.95 -10.84
CA PHE A 128 24.42 1.32 -10.76
C PHE A 128 24.43 0.14 -9.77
N ASP A 129 23.75 0.31 -8.66
CA ASP A 129 23.63 -0.73 -7.64
C ASP A 129 22.38 -1.60 -7.85
N TRP A 130 22.53 -2.91 -7.63
CA TRP A 130 21.43 -3.89 -7.69
C TRP A 130 20.30 -3.61 -6.69
N ILE A 131 20.59 -2.84 -5.63
CA ILE A 131 19.61 -2.46 -4.60
C ILE A 131 18.39 -1.73 -5.19
N TYR A 132 18.58 -0.91 -6.22
CA TYR A 132 17.47 -0.17 -6.84
C TYR A 132 16.57 -1.07 -7.67
N ILE A 133 17.12 -2.10 -8.32
CA ILE A 133 16.33 -3.14 -8.99
C ILE A 133 15.53 -3.92 -7.96
N GLN A 134 16.17 -4.37 -6.89
CA GLN A 134 15.48 -5.12 -5.83
C GLN A 134 14.32 -4.31 -5.25
N MET A 135 14.54 -3.03 -4.95
CA MET A 135 13.52 -2.12 -4.43
C MET A 135 12.35 -1.91 -5.41
N SER A 136 12.62 -1.87 -6.71
CA SER A 136 11.56 -1.79 -7.74
C SER A 136 10.72 -3.06 -7.80
N LEU A 137 11.34 -4.24 -7.67
CA LEU A 137 10.62 -5.52 -7.63
C LEU A 137 9.81 -5.67 -6.33
N GLU A 138 10.37 -5.24 -5.19
CA GLU A 138 9.69 -5.24 -3.91
C GLU A 138 8.41 -4.39 -3.94
N THR A 139 8.47 -3.22 -4.61
CA THR A 139 7.28 -2.37 -4.81
C THR A 139 6.16 -3.11 -5.55
N ASN A 140 6.51 -3.91 -6.56
CA ASN A 140 5.53 -4.68 -7.32
C ASN A 140 4.87 -5.78 -6.47
N ILE A 141 5.64 -6.41 -5.58
CA ILE A 141 5.13 -7.41 -4.64
C ILE A 141 4.21 -6.73 -3.62
N LEU A 142 4.61 -5.57 -3.09
CA LEU A 142 3.81 -4.77 -2.15
C LEU A 142 2.47 -4.34 -2.79
N LEU A 143 2.47 -3.92 -4.06
CA LEU A 143 1.23 -3.60 -4.78
C LEU A 143 0.24 -4.79 -4.75
N ILE A 144 0.72 -5.99 -5.06
CA ILE A 144 -0.11 -7.20 -5.04
C ILE A 144 -0.61 -7.46 -3.60
N GLN A 145 0.26 -7.30 -2.61
CA GLN A 145 -0.10 -7.45 -1.20
C GLN A 145 -1.21 -6.48 -0.79
N HIS A 146 -1.15 -5.20 -1.16
CA HIS A 146 -2.22 -4.23 -0.86
C HIS A 146 -3.54 -4.56 -1.56
N ILE A 147 -3.50 -5.08 -2.78
CA ILE A 147 -4.71 -5.51 -3.50
C ILE A 147 -5.36 -6.69 -2.77
N VAL A 148 -4.57 -7.67 -2.35
CA VAL A 148 -5.07 -8.86 -1.64
C VAL A 148 -5.61 -8.48 -0.26
N THR A 149 -4.91 -7.64 0.51
CA THR A 149 -5.38 -7.20 1.84
C THR A 149 -6.65 -6.36 1.72
N ALA A 150 -6.74 -5.46 0.75
CA ALA A 150 -7.96 -4.71 0.51
C ALA A 150 -9.14 -5.58 0.09
N ALA A 151 -8.89 -6.61 -0.75
CA ALA A 151 -9.92 -7.58 -1.12
C ALA A 151 -10.41 -8.37 0.10
N LEU A 152 -9.50 -8.83 0.98
CA LEU A 152 -9.84 -9.53 2.21
C LEU A 152 -10.68 -8.67 3.16
N VAL A 153 -10.27 -7.42 3.40
CA VAL A 153 -11.01 -6.48 4.25
C VAL A 153 -12.38 -6.17 3.65
N TRP A 154 -12.48 -6.01 2.32
CA TRP A 154 -13.75 -5.78 1.66
C TRP A 154 -14.71 -6.98 1.78
N LEU A 155 -14.20 -8.20 1.62
CA LEU A 155 -14.99 -9.42 1.80
C LEU A 155 -15.49 -9.58 3.24
N TYR A 156 -14.63 -9.24 4.22
CA TYR A 156 -14.99 -9.24 5.63
C TYR A 156 -16.10 -8.21 5.92
N GLN A 157 -15.93 -6.96 5.46
CA GLN A 157 -16.89 -5.88 5.69
C GLN A 157 -18.23 -6.10 4.98
N SER A 158 -18.23 -6.73 3.82
CA SER A 158 -19.44 -6.94 3.02
C SER A 158 -20.30 -8.10 3.55
N GLY A 159 -19.84 -8.87 4.54
CA GLY A 159 -20.59 -10.02 5.09
C GLY A 159 -20.79 -11.18 4.10
N ILE A 160 -20.26 -11.07 2.87
CA ILE A 160 -20.32 -12.09 1.80
C ILE A 160 -19.66 -13.39 2.25
N TRP A 161 -18.70 -13.32 3.17
CA TRP A 161 -18.07 -14.49 3.77
C TRP A 161 -19.08 -15.46 4.37
N LEU A 162 -20.11 -14.98 5.09
CA LEU A 162 -21.16 -15.84 5.65
C LEU A 162 -21.99 -16.52 4.56
N SER A 163 -22.34 -15.79 3.50
CA SER A 163 -23.11 -16.35 2.37
C SER A 163 -22.33 -17.39 1.55
N LEU A 164 -21.00 -17.26 1.46
CA LEU A 164 -20.10 -18.23 0.82
C LEU A 164 -19.91 -19.49 1.67
N THR A 165 -19.87 -19.31 3.00
CA THR A 165 -19.78 -20.44 3.94
C THR A 165 -21.09 -21.22 3.98
N ASP A 166 -22.24 -20.54 3.93
CA ASP A 166 -23.55 -21.18 3.85
C ASP A 166 -23.72 -21.97 2.55
N THR A 167 -23.21 -21.49 1.40
CA THR A 167 -23.28 -22.22 0.12
C THR A 167 -22.34 -23.43 0.07
N LEU A 168 -21.20 -23.40 0.75
CA LEU A 168 -20.30 -24.54 0.90
C LEU A 168 -20.86 -25.64 1.82
N HIS A 169 -21.76 -25.31 2.73
CA HIS A 169 -22.39 -26.28 3.63
C HIS A 169 -23.51 -27.11 2.97
N TRP A 170 -23.92 -26.75 1.74
CA TRP A 170 -24.94 -27.43 0.93
C TRP A 170 -24.37 -28.23 -0.25
N TYR A 171 -23.04 -28.43 -0.32
CA TYR A 171 -22.36 -29.30 -1.29
C TYR A 171 -21.60 -30.43 -0.60
#